data_AF-A0A954IQU5-F1
#
_entry.id   AF-A0A954IQU5-F1
#
_cell.length_a   1.000
_cell.length_b   1.000
_cell.length_c   1.000
_cell.angle_alpha   90.00
_cell.angle_beta   90.00
_cell.angle_gamma   90.00
#
_symmetry.space_group_name_H-M   'P 1'
#
loop_
_entity.id
_entity.type
_entity.pdbx_description
1 polymer ?
#
loop_
_entity_poly.entity_id
_entity_poly.type
_entity_poly.pdbx_seq_one_letter_code
_entity_poly.pdbx_strand_id
1 'polypeptide(L)'
;MQVIITAVGPDNSGLADPIVHYVTGAGANIHEIQMYDRDDEKLFAMLLRIEWPDHIESVPVLRERMNQIGELKGLSIRTWSRDERKGPPKVAICTTYRPEPALAILRSIRDGRLKADPAVMIGNRAACRGVAEQFGVEWHHVGDSKGNPDNAKMVELFDRYEVDYVVLARYMRVLPPSTCWQFAGGRIINLHHGLLPSFPGFRPYEDAHSHHMLTYGATVHFIVPELDAGNQIINQSTFTVFPGTPLETIKRQGETDHEPGCLVEGLRRVVDREVELHFHRVIRTR
;
A
#
# COMPACT_ATOMS: atom_id res chain seq x y z
N MET A 1 22.73 -2.38 -2.05
CA MET A 1 21.45 -1.79 -1.55
C MET A 1 20.25 -2.51 -2.17
N GLN A 2 19.21 -2.85 -1.40
CA GLN A 2 17.99 -3.43 -1.98
C GLN A 2 17.19 -2.37 -2.76
N VAL A 3 16.84 -2.65 -4.02
CA VAL A 3 16.06 -1.77 -4.89
C VAL A 3 14.87 -2.55 -5.47
N ILE A 4 13.71 -1.90 -5.54
CA ILE A 4 12.54 -2.38 -6.27
C ILE A 4 12.37 -1.53 -7.53
N ILE A 5 12.21 -2.20 -8.66
CA ILE A 5 11.84 -1.57 -9.93
C ILE A 5 10.48 -2.11 -10.33
N THR A 6 9.53 -1.23 -10.58
CA THR A 6 8.23 -1.60 -11.18
C THR A 6 8.10 -0.94 -12.54
N ALA A 7 7.62 -1.67 -13.54
CA ALA A 7 7.37 -1.14 -14.87
C ALA A 7 5.95 -1.48 -15.30
N VAL A 8 5.18 -0.47 -15.73
CA VAL A 8 3.76 -0.62 -16.08
C VAL A 8 3.45 0.17 -17.34
N GLY A 9 2.75 -0.42 -18.30
CA GLY A 9 2.35 0.29 -19.51
C GLY A 9 1.62 -0.60 -20.52
N PRO A 10 1.31 -0.09 -21.72
CA PRO A 10 0.65 -0.86 -22.76
C PRO A 10 1.53 -2.03 -23.19
N ASP A 11 0.93 -3.22 -23.26
CA ASP A 11 1.67 -4.43 -23.63
C ASP A 11 2.15 -4.41 -25.09
N ASN A 12 3.40 -4.83 -25.30
CA ASN A 12 4.08 -5.00 -26.59
C ASN A 12 5.40 -5.79 -26.44
N SER A 13 6.13 -6.00 -27.53
CA SER A 13 7.32 -6.85 -27.53
C SER A 13 8.59 -6.16 -27.03
N GLY A 14 9.41 -6.91 -26.27
CA GLY A 14 10.74 -6.47 -25.84
C GLY A 14 10.70 -5.39 -24.76
N LEU A 15 9.73 -5.45 -23.86
CA LEU A 15 9.57 -4.52 -22.73
C LEU A 15 10.48 -4.84 -21.54
N ALA A 16 10.58 -6.12 -21.17
CA ALA A 16 11.36 -6.56 -20.00
C ALA A 16 12.88 -6.57 -20.23
N ASP A 17 13.32 -6.94 -21.43
CA ASP A 17 14.74 -7.17 -21.75
C ASP A 17 15.63 -5.95 -21.46
N PRO A 18 15.31 -4.70 -21.89
CA PRO A 18 16.18 -3.55 -21.60
C PRO A 18 16.36 -3.29 -20.10
N ILE A 19 15.33 -3.55 -19.30
CA ILE A 19 15.36 -3.37 -17.85
C ILE A 19 16.31 -4.41 -17.24
N VAL A 20 16.08 -5.70 -17.53
CA VAL A 20 16.87 -6.82 -17.00
C VAL A 20 18.32 -6.73 -17.47
N HIS A 21 18.53 -6.44 -18.75
CA HIS A 21 19.86 -6.32 -19.36
C HIS A 21 20.66 -5.20 -18.71
N TYR A 22 20.05 -4.04 -18.50
CA TYR A 22 20.74 -2.93 -17.83
C TYR A 22 21.16 -3.30 -16.41
N VAL A 23 20.22 -3.80 -15.59
CA VAL A 23 20.52 -4.05 -14.18
C VAL A 23 21.55 -5.16 -13.98
N THR A 24 21.48 -6.22 -14.79
CA THR A 24 22.44 -7.33 -14.72
C THR A 24 23.80 -6.94 -15.31
N GLY A 25 23.83 -6.15 -16.39
CA GLY A 25 25.05 -5.61 -16.98
C GLY A 25 25.80 -4.66 -16.04
N ALA A 26 25.08 -3.93 -15.18
CA ALA A 26 25.64 -3.11 -14.11
C ALA A 26 26.07 -3.92 -12.87
N GLY A 27 25.87 -5.24 -12.86
CA GLY A 27 26.30 -6.14 -11.79
C GLY A 27 25.27 -6.36 -10.67
N ALA A 28 24.00 -5.99 -10.86
CA ALA A 28 22.96 -6.26 -9.89
C ALA A 28 22.59 -7.74 -9.81
N ASN A 29 22.35 -8.22 -8.58
CA ASN A 29 21.79 -9.55 -8.37
C ASN A 29 20.27 -9.48 -8.30
N ILE A 30 19.56 -10.27 -9.10
CA ILE A 30 18.09 -10.30 -9.08
C ILE A 30 17.63 -11.33 -8.05
N HIS A 31 16.88 -10.87 -7.03
CA HIS A 31 16.29 -11.73 -6.01
C HIS A 31 14.86 -12.13 -6.34
N GLU A 32 14.14 -11.28 -7.07
CA GLU A 32 12.74 -11.47 -7.39
C GLU A 32 12.47 -10.87 -8.77
N ILE A 33 11.78 -11.62 -9.61
CA ILE A 33 11.21 -11.14 -10.85
C ILE A 33 9.78 -11.63 -10.93
N GLN A 34 8.85 -10.71 -11.10
CA GLN A 34 7.45 -10.99 -11.36
C GLN A 34 7.08 -10.27 -12.64
N MET A 35 6.43 -11.00 -13.55
CA MET A 35 5.86 -10.42 -14.76
C MET A 35 4.42 -10.87 -14.82
N TYR A 36 3.58 -9.94 -15.19
CA TYR A 36 2.17 -10.17 -15.33
C TYR A 36 1.74 -9.56 -16.64
N ASP A 37 1.11 -10.42 -17.42
CA ASP A 37 0.47 -10.06 -18.66
C ASP A 37 -1.02 -10.31 -18.48
N ARG A 38 -1.80 -9.23 -18.63
CA ARG A 38 -3.25 -9.34 -18.77
C ARG A 38 -3.59 -9.09 -20.21
N ASP A 39 -3.68 -10.19 -20.96
CA ASP A 39 -4.09 -10.18 -22.37
C ASP A 39 -5.43 -9.44 -22.59
N ASP A 40 -6.35 -9.52 -21.61
CA ASP A 40 -7.65 -8.85 -21.64
C ASP A 40 -7.57 -7.33 -21.42
N GLU A 41 -6.64 -6.87 -20.59
CA GLU A 41 -6.43 -5.44 -20.29
C GLU A 41 -5.34 -4.79 -21.15
N LYS A 42 -4.60 -5.57 -21.95
CA LYS A 42 -3.44 -5.14 -22.76
C LYS A 42 -2.41 -4.37 -21.92
N LEU A 43 -2.18 -4.86 -20.71
CA LEU A 43 -1.34 -4.21 -19.70
C LEU A 43 -0.11 -5.08 -19.43
N PHE A 44 1.07 -4.54 -19.72
CA PHE A 44 2.33 -5.07 -19.23
C PHE A 44 2.58 -4.57 -17.82
N ALA A 45 2.87 -5.48 -16.91
CA ALA A 45 3.36 -5.15 -15.59
C ALA A 45 4.52 -6.05 -15.16
N MET A 46 5.53 -5.43 -14.56
CA MET A 46 6.72 -6.11 -14.11
C MET A 46 7.19 -5.54 -12.78
N LEU A 47 7.68 -6.42 -11.91
CA LEU A 47 8.40 -6.08 -10.69
C LEU A 47 9.74 -6.81 -10.67
N LEU A 48 10.80 -6.08 -10.32
CA LEU A 48 12.10 -6.61 -9.96
C LEU A 48 12.44 -6.20 -8.54
N ARG A 49 12.92 -7.14 -7.73
CA ARG A 49 13.67 -6.85 -6.50
C ARG A 49 15.11 -7.26 -6.72
N ILE A 50 16.02 -6.32 -6.56
CA ILE A 50 17.44 -6.52 -6.84
C ILE A 50 18.29 -6.09 -5.66
N GLU A 51 19.44 -6.72 -5.51
CA GLU A 51 20.56 -6.16 -4.75
C GLU A 51 21.41 -5.35 -5.73
N TRP A 52 21.30 -4.03 -5.60
CA TRP A 52 21.98 -3.07 -6.45
C TRP A 52 23.39 -2.76 -5.93
N PRO A 53 24.44 -2.83 -6.76
CA PRO A 53 25.81 -2.50 -6.35
C PRO A 53 25.99 -0.98 -6.30
N ASP A 54 25.45 -0.35 -5.26
CA ASP A 54 25.43 1.11 -5.08
C ASP A 54 26.81 1.76 -4.91
N HIS A 55 27.84 0.95 -4.68
CA HIS A 55 29.25 1.36 -4.69
C HIS A 55 29.82 1.53 -6.11
N ILE A 56 29.17 0.96 -7.13
CA ILE A 56 29.54 1.10 -8.55
C ILE A 56 28.75 2.24 -9.17
N GLU A 57 27.43 2.22 -9.01
CA GLU A 57 26.51 3.21 -9.58
C GLU A 57 25.43 3.57 -8.56
N SER A 58 25.16 4.86 -8.38
CA SER A 58 24.14 5.30 -7.41
C SER A 58 22.71 5.04 -7.89
N VAL A 59 21.76 4.84 -6.96
CA VAL A 59 20.33 4.65 -7.27
C VAL A 59 19.72 5.79 -8.13
N PRO A 60 20.09 7.08 -7.94
CA PRO A 60 19.63 8.14 -8.84
C PRO A 60 20.04 7.94 -10.31
N VAL A 61 21.22 7.39 -10.59
CA VAL A 61 21.65 7.09 -11.97
C VAL A 61 20.85 5.93 -12.54
N LEU A 62 20.64 4.87 -11.74
CA LEU A 62 19.74 3.77 -12.12
C LEU A 62 18.34 4.30 -12.46
N ARG A 63 17.79 5.18 -11.61
CA ARG A 63 16.45 5.77 -11.82
C ARG A 63 16.39 6.55 -13.14
N GLU A 64 17.39 7.37 -13.44
CA GLU A 64 17.46 8.12 -14.70
C GLU A 64 17.49 7.17 -15.91
N ARG A 65 18.23 6.07 -15.82
CA ARG A 65 18.29 5.04 -16.86
C ARG A 65 16.97 4.32 -17.03
N MET A 66 16.30 4.00 -15.93
CA MET A 66 14.96 3.42 -15.95
C MET A 66 13.93 4.39 -16.56
N ASN A 67 14.03 5.69 -16.30
CA ASN A 67 13.18 6.70 -16.94
C ASN A 67 13.39 6.72 -18.46
N GLN A 68 14.65 6.73 -18.93
CA GLN A 68 14.98 6.68 -20.35
C GLN A 68 14.42 5.43 -21.04
N ILE A 69 14.54 4.26 -20.39
CA ILE A 69 13.94 3.02 -20.90
C ILE A 69 12.41 3.15 -20.93
N GLY A 70 11.82 3.73 -19.88
CA GLY A 70 10.39 3.99 -19.80
C GLY A 70 9.88 4.85 -20.95
N GLU A 71 10.53 5.97 -21.24
CA GLU A 71 10.19 6.86 -22.36
C GLU A 71 10.28 6.14 -23.72
N LEU A 72 11.36 5.38 -23.95
CA LEU A 72 11.57 4.64 -25.19
C LEU A 72 10.53 3.52 -25.41
N LYS A 73 10.02 2.94 -24.32
CA LYS A 73 9.10 1.79 -24.34
C LYS A 73 7.64 2.15 -24.05
N GLY A 74 7.36 3.42 -23.75
CA GLY A 74 6.04 3.85 -23.30
C GLY A 74 5.63 3.27 -21.94
N LEU A 75 6.59 2.97 -21.07
CA LEU A 75 6.36 2.41 -19.74
C LEU A 75 6.52 3.48 -18.65
N SER A 76 5.65 3.44 -17.65
CA SER A 76 5.88 4.08 -16.36
C SER A 76 6.79 3.18 -15.53
N ILE A 77 8.09 3.50 -15.47
CA ILE A 77 9.06 2.77 -14.65
C ILE A 77 9.34 3.55 -13.37
N ARG A 78 9.31 2.87 -12.23
CA ARG A 78 9.59 3.44 -10.90
C ARG A 78 10.71 2.68 -10.24
N THR A 79 11.68 3.39 -9.72
CA THR A 79 12.83 2.86 -8.97
C THR A 79 12.76 3.36 -7.54
N TRP A 80 12.54 2.45 -6.60
CA TRP A 80 12.39 2.75 -5.19
C TRP A 80 13.35 1.91 -4.35
N SER A 81 14.00 2.53 -3.39
CA SER A 81 14.70 1.83 -2.32
C SER A 81 14.34 2.45 -0.99
N ARG A 82 14.03 1.59 -0.03
CA ARG A 82 13.80 1.99 1.35
C ARG A 82 15.04 2.59 2.00
N ASP A 83 16.22 2.21 1.54
CA ASP A 83 17.52 2.58 2.14
C ASP A 83 18.14 3.84 1.50
N GLU A 84 17.56 4.35 0.41
CA GLU A 84 18.10 5.52 -0.30
C GLU A 84 17.95 6.80 0.53
N ARG A 85 16.82 6.98 1.23
CA ARG A 85 16.58 8.15 2.07
C ARG A 85 16.99 7.90 3.52
N LYS A 86 17.73 8.87 4.08
CA LYS A 86 18.01 8.92 5.51
C LYS A 86 16.85 9.62 6.23
N GLY A 87 16.01 8.86 6.92
CA GLY A 87 14.89 9.40 7.70
C GLY A 87 13.76 8.40 7.91
N PRO A 88 12.70 8.80 8.64
CA PRO A 88 11.46 8.03 8.68
C PRO A 88 10.84 7.96 7.27
N PRO A 89 10.24 6.82 6.87
CA PRO A 89 9.59 6.70 5.58
C PRO A 89 8.38 7.63 5.47
N LYS A 90 8.18 8.20 4.29
CA LYS A 90 7.03 9.06 3.97
C LYS A 90 5.80 8.21 3.70
N VAL A 91 4.71 8.47 4.40
CA VAL A 91 3.45 7.74 4.26
C VAL A 91 2.34 8.64 3.70
N ALA A 92 1.63 8.14 2.68
CA ALA A 92 0.36 8.71 2.26
C ALA A 92 -0.78 7.98 2.96
N ILE A 93 -1.70 8.72 3.57
CA ILE A 93 -2.84 8.15 4.27
C ILE A 93 -4.11 8.41 3.43
N CYS A 94 -4.61 7.35 2.80
CA CYS A 94 -5.79 7.38 1.94
C CYS A 94 -7.04 7.03 2.75
N THR A 95 -8.08 7.85 2.66
CA THR A 95 -9.29 7.74 3.48
C THR A 95 -10.57 7.96 2.66
N THR A 96 -11.71 7.46 3.14
CA THR A 96 -13.03 7.81 2.57
C THR A 96 -13.91 8.50 3.61
N TYR A 97 -14.53 7.76 4.53
CA TYR A 97 -15.50 8.33 5.48
C TYR A 97 -15.02 8.32 6.93
N ARG A 98 -14.21 7.32 7.31
CA ARG A 98 -13.88 7.02 8.70
C ARG A 98 -12.60 7.73 9.14
N PRO A 99 -12.67 8.67 10.10
CA PRO A 99 -11.50 9.38 10.58
C PRO A 99 -10.65 8.54 11.54
N GLU A 100 -11.20 7.53 12.21
CA GLU A 100 -10.57 6.86 13.35
C GLU A 100 -9.22 6.22 13.01
N PRO A 101 -9.06 5.47 11.90
CA PRO A 101 -7.77 4.85 11.58
C PRO A 101 -6.69 5.88 11.22
N ALA A 102 -7.03 6.92 10.44
CA ALA A 102 -6.10 7.99 10.10
C ALA A 102 -5.70 8.81 11.33
N LEU A 103 -6.66 9.13 12.20
CA LEU A 103 -6.41 9.81 13.46
C LEU A 103 -5.44 9.02 14.36
N ALA A 104 -5.60 7.69 14.43
CA ALA A 104 -4.72 6.83 15.22
C ALA A 104 -3.28 6.78 14.67
N ILE A 105 -3.11 6.75 13.34
CA ILE A 105 -1.79 6.86 12.69
C ILE A 105 -1.12 8.19 13.08
N LEU A 106 -1.79 9.32 12.85
CA LEU A 106 -1.22 10.64 13.08
C LEU A 106 -0.88 10.89 14.56
N ARG A 107 -1.76 10.45 15.48
CA ARG A 107 -1.46 10.49 16.92
C ARG A 107 -0.22 9.66 17.25
N SER A 108 -0.13 8.44 16.72
CA SER A 108 1.00 7.56 17.01
C SER A 108 2.33 8.09 16.46
N ILE A 109 2.30 8.79 15.32
CA ILE A 109 3.47 9.50 14.79
C ILE A 109 3.86 10.66 15.72
N ARG A 110 2.91 11.54 16.04
CA ARG A 110 3.15 12.71 16.91
C ARG A 110 3.70 12.31 18.29
N ASP A 111 3.20 11.20 18.83
CA ASP A 111 3.62 10.67 20.13
C ASP A 111 4.95 9.89 20.04
N GLY A 112 5.56 9.76 18.86
CA GLY A 112 6.82 9.03 18.64
C GLY A 112 6.71 7.50 18.70
N ARG A 113 5.49 6.95 18.74
CA ARG A 113 5.21 5.50 18.76
C ARG A 113 5.29 4.86 17.37
N LEU A 114 5.12 5.65 16.31
CA LEU A 114 5.27 5.23 14.92
C LEU A 114 6.32 6.13 14.23
N LYS A 115 7.45 5.55 13.82
CA LYS A 115 8.57 6.29 13.22
C LYS A 115 8.37 6.54 11.71
N ALA A 116 7.33 7.28 11.36
CA ALA A 116 6.97 7.59 9.97
C ALA A 116 6.74 9.11 9.80
N ASP A 117 6.86 9.59 8.57
CA ASP A 117 6.53 10.97 8.18
C ASP A 117 5.18 11.01 7.44
N PRO A 118 4.11 11.66 7.98
CA PRO A 118 2.81 11.69 7.35
C PRO A 118 2.81 12.74 6.24
N ALA A 119 3.38 12.39 5.09
CA ALA A 119 3.65 13.32 4.00
C ALA A 119 2.38 13.94 3.40
N VAL A 120 1.29 13.17 3.30
CA VAL A 120 0.03 13.66 2.73
C VAL A 120 -1.17 12.82 3.18
N MET A 121 -2.32 13.47 3.34
CA MET A 121 -3.62 12.80 3.44
C MET A 121 -4.42 13.00 2.16
N ILE A 122 -4.97 11.90 1.64
CA ILE A 122 -5.74 11.90 0.39
C ILE A 122 -7.12 11.30 0.66
N GLY A 123 -8.17 11.95 0.17
CA GLY A 123 -9.53 11.46 0.32
C GLY A 123 -10.35 11.58 -0.95
N ASN A 124 -11.20 10.59 -1.21
CA ASN A 124 -12.24 10.66 -2.25
C ASN A 124 -13.55 11.28 -1.72
N ARG A 125 -13.57 11.68 -0.45
CA ARG A 125 -14.62 12.41 0.26
C ARG A 125 -13.99 13.36 1.27
N ALA A 126 -14.68 14.42 1.66
CA ALA A 126 -14.15 15.45 2.56
C ALA A 126 -14.19 15.10 4.07
N ALA A 127 -14.75 13.95 4.45
CA ALA A 127 -15.04 13.61 5.85
C ALA A 127 -13.81 13.66 6.77
N CYS A 128 -12.63 13.28 6.27
CA CYS A 128 -11.40 13.22 7.05
C CYS A 128 -10.54 14.50 6.94
N ARG A 129 -10.99 15.54 6.22
CA ARG A 129 -10.23 16.79 6.03
C ARG A 129 -9.86 17.46 7.36
N GLY A 130 -10.80 17.53 8.29
CA GLY A 130 -10.55 18.15 9.61
C GLY A 130 -9.47 17.44 10.43
N VAL A 131 -9.28 16.14 10.22
CA VAL A 131 -8.20 15.38 10.86
C VAL A 131 -6.84 15.81 10.30
N ALA A 132 -6.73 15.98 8.98
CA ALA A 132 -5.50 16.45 8.34
C ALA A 132 -5.11 17.85 8.84
N GLU A 133 -6.08 18.77 8.85
CA GLU A 133 -5.89 20.15 9.31
C GLU A 133 -5.47 20.20 10.79
N GLN A 134 -6.09 19.39 11.65
CA GLN A 134 -5.75 19.32 13.08
C GLN A 134 -4.28 18.92 13.32
N PHE A 135 -3.70 18.09 12.46
CA PHE A 135 -2.32 17.59 12.59
C PHE A 135 -1.33 18.32 11.67
N GLY A 136 -1.78 19.34 10.92
CA GLY A 136 -0.93 20.08 9.99
C GLY A 136 -0.45 19.27 8.79
N VAL A 137 -1.22 18.27 8.36
CA VAL A 137 -0.91 17.45 7.18
C VAL A 137 -1.67 17.97 5.97
N GLU A 138 -0.98 18.09 4.83
CA GLU A 138 -1.59 18.50 3.57
C GLU A 138 -2.73 17.56 3.16
N TRP A 139 -3.88 18.14 2.81
CA TRP A 139 -5.09 17.41 2.42
C TRP A 139 -5.41 17.58 0.94
N HIS A 140 -5.59 16.47 0.23
CA HIS A 140 -6.03 16.47 -1.16
C HIS A 140 -7.34 15.72 -1.35
N HIS A 141 -8.33 16.41 -1.90
CA HIS A 141 -9.54 15.77 -2.40
C HIS A 141 -9.34 15.32 -3.86
N VAL A 142 -9.54 14.04 -4.10
CA VAL A 142 -9.42 13.41 -5.42
C VAL A 142 -10.74 12.83 -5.92
N GLY A 143 -11.83 12.98 -5.15
CA GLY A 143 -13.15 12.47 -5.53
C GLY A 143 -13.94 13.43 -6.42
N ASP A 144 -14.74 12.88 -7.33
CA ASP A 144 -15.86 13.60 -7.95
C ASP A 144 -17.05 13.74 -6.97
N SER A 145 -18.19 14.27 -7.44
CA SER A 145 -19.41 14.40 -6.63
C SER A 145 -19.97 13.05 -6.13
N LYS A 146 -19.73 11.97 -6.87
CA LYS A 146 -20.10 10.59 -6.51
C LYS A 146 -19.03 9.90 -5.67
N GLY A 147 -17.90 10.57 -5.41
CA GLY A 147 -16.74 10.04 -4.69
C GLY A 147 -15.97 8.99 -5.49
N ASN A 148 -16.07 9.01 -6.83
CA ASN A 148 -15.16 8.25 -7.69
C ASN A 148 -13.81 8.96 -7.68
N PRO A 149 -12.70 8.25 -7.41
CA PRO A 149 -11.40 8.88 -7.34
C PRO A 149 -10.80 9.13 -8.73
N ASP A 150 -10.16 10.28 -8.88
CA ASP A 150 -9.16 10.51 -9.91
C ASP A 150 -7.86 9.80 -9.51
N ASN A 151 -7.65 8.62 -10.08
CA ASN A 151 -6.49 7.79 -9.76
C ASN A 151 -5.19 8.37 -10.34
N ALA A 152 -5.24 9.08 -11.47
CA ALA A 152 -4.06 9.71 -12.05
C ALA A 152 -3.54 10.82 -11.12
N LYS A 153 -4.45 11.68 -10.64
CA LYS A 153 -4.12 12.69 -9.63
C LYS A 153 -3.59 12.06 -8.33
N MET A 154 -4.13 10.91 -7.91
CA MET A 154 -3.63 10.21 -6.74
C MET A 154 -2.17 9.75 -6.93
N VAL A 155 -1.83 9.19 -8.09
CA VAL A 155 -0.46 8.79 -8.45
C VAL A 155 0.47 10.01 -8.50
N GLU A 156 0.05 11.12 -9.13
CA GLU A 156 0.82 12.36 -9.15
C GLU A 156 1.12 12.91 -7.75
N LEU A 157 0.17 12.80 -6.83
CA LEU A 157 0.38 13.19 -5.43
C LEU A 157 1.38 12.26 -4.75
N PHE A 158 1.29 10.94 -4.96
CA PHE A 158 2.29 10.02 -4.41
C PHE A 158 3.71 10.36 -4.89
N ASP A 159 3.85 10.78 -6.14
CA ASP A 159 5.14 11.21 -6.71
C ASP A 159 5.62 12.53 -6.13
N ARG A 160 4.75 13.54 -6.12
CA ARG A 160 5.04 14.87 -5.60
C ARG A 160 5.50 14.83 -4.16
N TYR A 161 4.87 13.99 -3.33
CA TYR A 161 5.20 13.83 -1.93
C TYR A 161 6.26 12.73 -1.69
N GLU A 162 6.76 12.10 -2.75
CA GLU A 162 7.80 11.07 -2.71
C GLU A 162 7.48 9.92 -1.75
N VAL A 163 6.24 9.45 -1.81
CA VAL A 163 5.66 8.50 -0.84
C VAL A 163 6.38 7.15 -0.88
N ASP A 164 6.80 6.66 0.28
CA ASP A 164 7.37 5.32 0.43
C ASP A 164 6.27 4.26 0.59
N TYR A 165 5.28 4.54 1.44
CA TYR A 165 4.14 3.65 1.69
C TYR A 165 2.79 4.35 1.50
N VAL A 166 1.90 3.70 0.75
CA VAL A 166 0.50 4.07 0.61
C VAL A 166 -0.33 3.28 1.62
N VAL A 167 -0.99 3.97 2.53
CA VAL A 167 -1.80 3.36 3.59
C VAL A 167 -3.27 3.59 3.32
N LEU A 168 -4.02 2.53 3.04
CA LEU A 168 -5.46 2.56 2.81
C LEU A 168 -6.19 2.44 4.16
N ALA A 169 -6.36 3.59 4.82
CA ALA A 169 -6.98 3.72 6.13
C ALA A 169 -8.51 3.82 5.99
N ARG A 170 -9.17 2.66 5.79
CA ARG A 170 -10.60 2.58 5.41
C ARG A 170 -10.92 3.38 4.15
N TYR A 171 -10.06 3.22 3.15
CA TYR A 171 -10.32 3.69 1.80
C TYR A 171 -11.25 2.72 1.09
N MET A 172 -12.48 3.15 0.80
CA MET A 172 -13.58 2.27 0.35
C MET A 172 -13.69 2.20 -1.18
N ARG A 173 -12.56 2.38 -1.88
CA ARG A 173 -12.48 2.25 -3.34
C ARG A 173 -11.37 1.30 -3.71
N VAL A 174 -11.63 0.48 -4.73
CA VAL A 174 -10.63 -0.43 -5.29
C VAL A 174 -9.62 0.41 -6.09
N LEU A 175 -8.33 0.22 -5.81
CA LEU A 175 -7.28 0.82 -6.63
C LEU A 175 -7.21 0.11 -7.99
N PRO A 176 -7.03 0.84 -9.10
CA PRO A 176 -6.82 0.21 -10.40
C PRO A 176 -5.58 -0.70 -10.39
N PRO A 177 -5.60 -1.83 -11.13
CA PRO A 177 -4.44 -2.73 -11.25
C PRO A 177 -3.16 -1.99 -11.62
N SER A 178 -3.22 -1.03 -12.55
CA SER A 178 -2.07 -0.22 -12.96
C SER A 178 -1.46 0.58 -11.80
N THR A 179 -2.28 1.10 -10.89
CA THR A 179 -1.80 1.81 -9.69
C THR A 179 -1.20 0.83 -8.69
N CYS A 180 -1.84 -0.32 -8.48
CA CYS A 180 -1.30 -1.37 -7.62
C CYS A 180 0.09 -1.82 -8.08
N TRP A 181 0.27 -2.00 -9.39
CA TRP A 181 1.55 -2.39 -9.99
C TRP A 181 2.63 -1.32 -9.90
N GLN A 182 2.28 -0.04 -10.09
CA GLN A 182 3.21 1.07 -9.94
C GLN A 182 3.79 1.18 -8.51
N PHE A 183 3.07 0.71 -7.50
CA PHE A 183 3.49 0.71 -6.10
C PHE A 183 3.56 -0.72 -5.53
N ALA A 184 3.83 -1.71 -6.39
CA ALA A 184 4.00 -3.09 -5.97
C ALA A 184 5.28 -3.28 -5.12
N GLY A 185 5.46 -4.50 -4.60
CA GLY A 185 6.65 -4.85 -3.81
C GLY A 185 6.54 -4.52 -2.32
N GLY A 186 5.32 -4.41 -1.81
CA GLY A 186 5.04 -4.20 -0.39
C GLY A 186 4.90 -2.72 0.01
N ARG A 187 4.58 -1.83 -0.94
CA ARG A 187 4.42 -0.40 -0.66
C ARG A 187 2.97 0.03 -0.41
N ILE A 188 1.98 -0.80 -0.74
CA ILE A 188 0.56 -0.53 -0.44
C ILE A 188 0.11 -1.41 0.72
N ILE A 189 -0.35 -0.79 1.80
CA ILE A 189 -0.82 -1.42 3.04
C ILE A 189 -2.30 -1.11 3.20
N ASN A 190 -3.13 -2.13 3.36
CA ASN A 190 -4.57 -1.99 3.48
C ASN A 190 -5.08 -2.44 4.84
N LEU A 191 -6.02 -1.66 5.40
CA LEU A 191 -6.86 -2.07 6.52
C LEU A 191 -8.17 -2.66 5.97
N HIS A 192 -8.38 -3.95 6.22
CA HIS A 192 -9.64 -4.63 6.00
C HIS A 192 -10.41 -4.74 7.33
N HIS A 193 -11.66 -4.29 7.36
CA HIS A 193 -12.51 -4.26 8.56
C HIS A 193 -13.20 -5.61 8.85
N GLY A 194 -12.45 -6.68 8.66
CA GLY A 194 -12.89 -8.06 8.88
C GLY A 194 -11.70 -8.97 9.10
N LEU A 195 -11.98 -10.22 9.49
CA LEU A 195 -10.95 -11.25 9.61
C LEU A 195 -10.80 -11.99 8.27
N LEU A 196 -9.66 -11.78 7.64
CA LEU A 196 -9.22 -12.56 6.49
C LEU A 196 -8.60 -13.89 6.97
N PRO A 197 -8.74 -14.98 6.19
CA PRO A 197 -9.39 -15.07 4.87
C PRO A 197 -10.92 -15.27 4.92
N SER A 198 -11.53 -15.37 6.10
CA SER A 198 -12.92 -15.82 6.25
C SER A 198 -13.97 -14.86 5.71
N PHE A 199 -13.76 -13.55 5.84
CA PHE A 199 -14.74 -12.53 5.41
C PHE A 199 -14.12 -11.55 4.42
N PRO A 200 -13.82 -11.99 3.18
CA PRO A 200 -13.44 -11.08 2.12
C PRO A 200 -14.69 -10.29 1.67
N GLY A 201 -14.51 -9.05 1.21
CA GLY A 201 -15.59 -8.25 0.63
C GLY A 201 -15.93 -6.96 1.38
N PHE A 202 -17.05 -6.32 1.01
CA PHE A 202 -17.34 -4.94 1.43
C PHE A 202 -18.04 -4.83 2.79
N ARG A 203 -18.68 -5.89 3.29
CA ARG A 203 -19.51 -5.89 4.50
C ARG A 203 -19.16 -7.02 5.50
N PRO A 204 -17.87 -7.23 5.83
CA PRO A 204 -17.41 -8.32 6.66
C PRO A 204 -18.07 -8.41 8.05
N TYR A 205 -18.41 -7.28 8.69
CA TYR A 205 -19.15 -7.32 9.97
C TYR A 205 -20.55 -7.91 9.79
N GLU A 206 -21.27 -7.48 8.75
CA GLU A 206 -22.57 -8.02 8.42
C GLU A 206 -22.51 -9.49 8.01
N ASP A 207 -21.50 -9.85 7.21
CA ASP A 207 -21.30 -11.22 6.75
C ASP A 207 -21.02 -12.16 7.94
N ALA A 208 -20.08 -11.80 8.82
CA ALA A 208 -19.78 -12.56 10.05
C ALA A 208 -20.98 -12.62 11.00
N HIS A 209 -21.72 -11.52 11.16
CA HIS A 209 -22.93 -11.48 11.99
C HIS A 209 -24.06 -12.37 11.46
N SER A 210 -24.23 -12.43 10.14
CA SER A 210 -25.20 -13.32 9.50
C SER A 210 -24.91 -14.80 9.74
N HIS A 211 -23.66 -15.14 10.04
CA HIS A 211 -23.20 -16.48 10.39
C HIS A 211 -23.18 -16.73 11.91
N HIS A 212 -23.78 -15.82 12.70
CA HIS A 212 -23.85 -15.89 14.16
C HIS A 212 -22.49 -16.03 14.85
N MET A 213 -21.44 -15.47 14.24
CA MET A 213 -20.13 -15.46 14.86
C MET A 213 -20.11 -14.61 16.12
N LEU A 214 -19.27 -15.04 17.06
CA LEU A 214 -19.00 -14.29 18.28
C LEU A 214 -17.65 -13.58 18.24
N THR A 215 -16.80 -13.88 17.26
CA THR A 215 -15.47 -13.28 17.11
C THR A 215 -15.41 -12.47 15.83
N TYR A 216 -14.99 -11.21 15.97
CA TYR A 216 -14.85 -10.23 14.91
C TYR A 216 -13.45 -9.62 14.98
N GLY A 217 -13.10 -8.78 14.02
CA GLY A 217 -11.80 -8.14 14.04
C GLY A 217 -11.48 -7.36 12.79
N ALA A 218 -10.20 -7.05 12.63
CA ALA A 218 -9.65 -6.34 11.49
C ALA A 218 -8.32 -6.97 11.07
N THR A 219 -8.02 -6.92 9.78
CA THR A 219 -6.78 -7.43 9.19
C THR A 219 -6.04 -6.30 8.48
N VAL A 220 -4.74 -6.16 8.78
CA VAL A 220 -3.82 -5.35 7.97
C VAL A 220 -3.03 -6.26 7.07
N HIS A 221 -2.95 -5.94 5.79
CA HIS A 221 -2.24 -6.74 4.81
C HIS A 221 -1.59 -5.88 3.73
N PHE A 222 -0.60 -6.42 3.03
CA PHE A 222 -0.13 -5.81 1.79
C PHE A 222 -1.16 -6.02 0.68
N ILE A 223 -1.27 -5.06 -0.24
CA ILE A 223 -1.93 -5.29 -1.52
C ILE A 223 -0.92 -5.93 -2.46
N VAL A 224 -1.33 -7.08 -3.02
CA VAL A 224 -0.66 -7.76 -4.13
C VAL A 224 -1.58 -7.62 -5.34
N PRO A 225 -1.14 -6.98 -6.45
CA PRO A 225 -2.00 -6.67 -7.59
C PRO A 225 -2.79 -7.87 -8.17
N GLU A 226 -2.23 -9.08 -8.10
CA GLU A 226 -2.71 -10.29 -8.77
C GLU A 226 -3.56 -11.19 -7.87
N LEU A 227 -3.61 -10.90 -6.57
CA LEU A 227 -4.30 -11.74 -5.60
C LEU A 227 -5.54 -11.04 -5.07
N ASP A 228 -6.64 -11.80 -5.00
CA ASP A 228 -7.77 -11.42 -4.16
C ASP A 228 -7.27 -11.21 -2.72
N ALA A 229 -7.79 -10.16 -2.09
CA ALA A 229 -7.29 -9.67 -0.81
C ALA A 229 -7.07 -10.80 0.22
N GLY A 230 -5.95 -10.75 0.93
CA GLY A 230 -5.97 -11.08 2.36
C GLY A 230 -5.06 -12.15 2.89
N ASN A 231 -4.19 -12.76 2.09
CA ASN A 231 -3.24 -13.75 2.63
C ASN A 231 -1.91 -13.13 3.05
N GLN A 232 -1.59 -11.93 2.54
CA GLN A 232 -0.36 -11.22 2.89
C GLN A 232 -0.54 -10.41 4.18
N ILE A 233 -0.99 -11.12 5.22
CA ILE A 233 -1.36 -10.56 6.52
C ILE A 233 -0.12 -10.09 7.26
N ILE A 234 -0.15 -8.82 7.66
CA ILE A 234 0.87 -8.16 8.47
C ILE A 234 0.48 -8.26 9.95
N ASN A 235 -0.80 -7.99 10.25
CA ASN A 235 -1.32 -7.96 11.61
C ASN A 235 -2.83 -8.25 11.63
N GLN A 236 -3.31 -8.87 12.70
CA GLN A 236 -4.74 -9.05 12.97
C GLN A 236 -5.06 -8.69 14.42
N SER A 237 -6.21 -8.06 14.62
CA SER A 237 -6.78 -7.82 15.94
C SER A 237 -8.16 -8.45 15.97
N THR A 238 -8.49 -9.12 17.08
CA THR A 238 -9.79 -9.78 17.29
C THR A 238 -10.49 -9.24 18.53
N PHE A 239 -11.81 -9.39 18.56
CA PHE A 239 -12.63 -9.21 19.73
C PHE A 239 -13.82 -10.15 19.73
N THR A 240 -14.31 -10.45 20.92
CA THR A 240 -15.44 -11.35 21.12
C THR A 240 -16.61 -10.62 21.75
N VAL A 241 -17.82 -10.97 21.32
CA VAL A 241 -19.08 -10.41 21.83
C VAL A 241 -19.98 -11.51 22.37
N PHE A 242 -20.94 -11.16 23.22
CA PHE A 242 -21.93 -12.10 23.73
C PHE A 242 -22.95 -12.47 22.64
N PRO A 243 -23.55 -13.68 22.70
CA PRO A 243 -24.68 -14.03 21.85
C PRO A 243 -25.80 -12.98 21.92
N GLY A 244 -26.34 -12.60 20.77
CA GLY A 244 -27.40 -11.59 20.65
C GLY A 244 -26.91 -10.13 20.70
N THR A 245 -25.60 -9.88 20.75
CA THR A 245 -25.07 -8.51 20.62
C THR A 245 -25.52 -7.88 19.29
N PRO A 246 -26.15 -6.68 19.29
CA PRO A 246 -26.59 -6.04 18.06
C PRO A 246 -25.44 -5.69 17.12
N LEU A 247 -25.62 -5.90 15.82
CA LEU A 247 -24.66 -5.58 14.77
C LEU A 247 -24.06 -4.17 14.88
N GLU A 248 -24.86 -3.15 15.18
CA GLU A 248 -24.38 -1.77 15.33
C GLU A 248 -23.39 -1.60 16.49
N THR A 249 -23.57 -2.37 17.58
CA THR A 249 -22.61 -2.39 18.69
C THR A 249 -21.29 -3.05 18.27
N ILE A 250 -21.37 -4.13 17.49
CA ILE A 250 -20.20 -4.85 16.96
C ILE A 250 -19.41 -3.93 16.02
N LYS A 251 -20.10 -3.27 15.08
CA LYS A 251 -19.49 -2.31 14.14
C LYS A 251 -18.84 -1.17 14.87
N ARG A 252 -19.52 -0.54 15.83
CA ARG A 252 -18.94 0.52 16.66
C ARG A 252 -17.64 0.07 17.32
N GLN A 253 -17.67 -1.06 18.04
CA GLN A 253 -16.48 -1.60 18.73
C GLN A 253 -15.34 -1.90 17.74
N GLY A 254 -15.65 -2.52 16.60
CA GLY A 254 -14.67 -2.78 15.55
C GLY A 254 -14.01 -1.50 15.03
N GLU A 255 -14.84 -0.53 14.65
CA GLU A 255 -14.40 0.70 13.99
C GLU A 255 -13.67 1.66 14.93
N THR A 256 -14.05 1.74 16.21
CA THR A 256 -13.44 2.67 17.18
C THR A 256 -12.27 2.07 17.96
N ASP A 257 -12.35 0.77 18.28
CA ASP A 257 -11.45 0.18 19.27
C ASP A 257 -10.41 -0.76 18.63
N HIS A 258 -10.78 -1.48 17.57
CA HIS A 258 -9.94 -2.55 17.00
C HIS A 258 -9.27 -2.17 15.68
N GLU A 259 -10.00 -1.61 14.73
CA GLU A 259 -9.48 -1.20 13.43
C GLU A 259 -8.31 -0.20 13.53
N PRO A 260 -8.41 0.88 14.34
CA PRO A 260 -7.34 1.87 14.39
C PRO A 260 -6.06 1.31 15.02
N GLY A 261 -6.18 0.55 16.11
CA GLY A 261 -5.05 -0.12 16.77
C GLY A 261 -4.41 -1.18 15.87
N CYS A 262 -5.22 -1.97 15.16
CA CYS A 262 -4.74 -2.96 14.21
C CYS A 262 -3.91 -2.33 13.10
N LEU A 263 -4.40 -1.24 12.50
CA LEU A 263 -3.69 -0.49 11.46
C LEU A 263 -2.37 0.10 11.94
N VAL A 264 -2.36 0.76 13.10
CA VAL A 264 -1.14 1.33 13.67
C VAL A 264 -0.08 0.26 13.90
N GLU A 265 -0.45 -0.87 14.51
CA GLU A 265 0.50 -1.95 14.78
C GLU A 265 0.99 -2.60 13.47
N GLY A 266 0.10 -2.82 12.50
CA GLY A 266 0.50 -3.35 11.20
C GLY A 266 1.48 -2.44 10.47
N LEU A 267 1.19 -1.13 10.41
CA LEU A 267 2.07 -0.15 9.79
C LEU A 267 3.41 -0.05 10.54
N ARG A 268 3.39 -0.08 11.88
CA ARG A 268 4.60 -0.09 12.71
C ARG A 268 5.50 -1.28 12.37
N ARG A 269 4.96 -2.49 12.24
CA ARG A 269 5.73 -3.68 11.83
C ARG A 269 6.42 -3.51 10.49
N VAL A 270 5.75 -2.88 9.52
CA VAL A 270 6.39 -2.57 8.23
C VAL A 270 7.48 -1.52 8.40
N VAL A 271 7.18 -0.40 9.06
CA VAL A 271 8.09 0.75 9.27
C VAL A 271 9.31 0.41 10.12
N ASP A 272 9.18 -0.51 11.07
CA ASP A 272 10.27 -0.99 11.93
C ASP A 272 11.06 -2.15 11.31
N ARG A 273 10.70 -2.60 10.09
CA ARG A 273 11.33 -3.74 9.41
C ARG A 273 11.18 -5.03 10.20
N GLU A 274 10.03 -5.26 10.82
CA GLU A 274 9.73 -6.57 11.39
C GLU A 274 9.26 -7.54 10.30
N VAL A 275 8.58 -7.00 9.28
CA VAL A 275 8.07 -7.77 8.15
C VAL A 275 8.23 -7.05 6.82
N GLU A 276 8.32 -7.83 5.75
CA GLU A 276 8.35 -7.37 4.37
C GLU A 276 7.60 -8.34 3.44
N LEU A 277 7.22 -7.87 2.26
CA LEU A 277 6.60 -8.69 1.23
C LEU A 277 7.67 -9.17 0.24
N HIS A 278 7.88 -10.49 0.17
CA HIS A 278 8.68 -11.14 -0.86
C HIS A 278 7.79 -12.10 -1.66
N PHE A 279 7.77 -11.94 -2.98
CA PHE A 279 6.77 -12.56 -3.84
C PHE A 279 5.36 -12.28 -3.29
N HIS A 280 4.63 -13.34 -2.95
CA HIS A 280 3.28 -13.28 -2.39
C HIS A 280 3.24 -13.63 -0.91
N ARG A 281 4.37 -13.51 -0.19
CA ARG A 281 4.49 -13.93 1.21
C ARG A 281 5.02 -12.80 2.07
N VAL A 282 4.41 -12.66 3.25
CA VAL A 282 4.97 -11.83 4.32
C VAL A 282 6.07 -12.65 4.99
N ILE A 283 7.28 -12.12 4.99
CA ILE A 283 8.44 -12.73 5.64
C ILE A 283 8.94 -11.82 6.75
N ARG A 284 9.64 -12.41 7.72
CA ARG A 284 10.34 -11.66 8.77
C ARG A 284 11.63 -11.09 8.19
N THR A 285 11.88 -9.80 8.39
CA THR A 285 13.18 -9.18 8.07
C THR A 285 14.19 -9.58 9.15
N ARG A 286 15.41 -9.96 8.75
CA ARG A 286 16.47 -10.46 9.65
C ARG A 286 17.08 -9.37 10.51
#